data_AF-A0A949U0P7-F1
#
_entry.id   AF-A0A949U0P7-F1
#
_cell.length_a   1.000
_cell.length_b   1.000
_cell.length_c   1.000
_cell.angle_alpha   90.00
_cell.angle_beta   90.00
_cell.angle_gamma   90.00
#
_symmetry.space_group_name_H-M   'P 1'
#
loop_
_entity.id
_entity.type
_entity.pdbx_description
1 polymer ?
#
loop_
_entity_poly.entity_id
_entity_poly.type
_entity_poly.pdbx_seq_one_letter_code
_entity_poly.pdbx_strand_id
1 'polypeptide(L)'
;MRYGYHLGLGLYSPYIMTLTILLIALIVYLVLKQKSVPPSRYFIKLLDVLKGKYAEGLITYDEYAKRKVIIENCDFLSPYSLILLERYAKCEIDTTELFRIKKIVENENIDVQTRENLSKGVNNYEK
;
A
#
# COMPACT_ATOMS: atom_id res chain seq x y z
N MET A 1 -46.69 40.75 13.56
CA MET A 1 -46.21 39.67 14.45
C MET A 1 -44.95 39.09 13.84
N ARG A 2 -43.77 39.39 14.41
CA ARG A 2 -42.48 38.88 13.92
C ARG A 2 -41.77 38.19 15.09
N TYR A 3 -41.68 36.86 15.03
CA TYR A 3 -40.84 36.06 15.92
C TYR A 3 -39.39 36.17 15.42
N GLY A 4 -38.58 36.97 16.11
CA GLY A 4 -37.13 37.00 15.92
C GLY A 4 -36.49 35.93 16.78
N TYR A 5 -36.06 34.82 16.16
CA TYR A 5 -35.23 33.81 16.81
C TYR A 5 -33.82 34.39 17.03
N HIS A 6 -33.64 35.14 18.11
CA HIS A 6 -32.30 35.41 18.62
C HIS A 6 -31.83 34.18 19.40
N LEU A 7 -31.39 33.15 18.68
CA LEU A 7 -30.50 32.12 19.22
C LEU A 7 -29.13 32.77 19.45
N GLY A 8 -29.09 33.69 20.42
CA GLY A 8 -27.86 34.20 20.98
C GLY A 8 -27.20 33.06 21.73
N LEU A 9 -26.31 32.34 21.05
CA LEU A 9 -25.32 31.52 21.73
C LEU A 9 -24.58 32.47 22.69
N GLY A 10 -24.87 32.35 23.98
CA GLY A 10 -24.41 33.24 25.04
C GLY A 10 -22.89 33.32 25.10
N LEU A 11 -22.37 34.24 25.93
CA LEU A 11 -20.96 34.62 26.23
C LEU A 11 -19.83 33.60 25.94
N TYR A 12 -20.10 32.30 25.93
CA TYR A 12 -19.20 31.19 25.58
C TYR A 12 -19.12 30.87 24.07
N SER A 13 -19.99 31.42 23.23
CA SER A 13 -20.02 31.24 21.77
C SER A 13 -18.66 31.49 21.07
N PRO A 14 -17.94 32.59 21.36
CA PRO A 14 -16.62 32.79 20.75
C PRO A 14 -15.63 31.71 21.18
N TYR A 15 -15.69 31.24 22.44
CA TYR A 15 -14.81 30.18 22.92
C TYR A 15 -15.06 28.85 22.21
N ILE A 16 -16.33 28.47 22.05
CA ILE A 16 -16.73 27.25 21.33
C ILE A 16 -16.30 27.33 19.85
N MET A 17 -16.49 28.49 19.23
CA MET A 17 -16.05 28.72 17.85
C MET A 17 -14.53 28.64 17.71
N THR A 18 -13.77 29.22 18.64
CA THR A 18 -12.29 29.11 18.61
C THR A 18 -11.81 27.67 18.83
N LEU A 19 -12.44 26.92 19.75
CA LEU A 19 -12.10 25.52 19.99
C LEU A 19 -12.36 24.65 18.76
N THR A 20 -13.50 24.83 18.10
CA THR A 20 -13.84 24.07 16.89
C THR A 20 -12.88 24.35 15.75
N ILE A 21 -12.50 25.61 15.51
CA ILE A 21 -11.51 25.98 14.50
C ILE A 21 -10.14 25.36 14.83
N LEU A 22 -9.72 25.39 16.10
CA LEU A 22 -8.46 24.80 16.53
C LEU A 22 -8.43 23.28 16.35
N LEU A 23 -9.56 22.61 16.61
CA LEU A 23 -9.72 21.17 16.40
C LEU A 23 -9.65 20.80 14.91
N ILE A 24 -10.33 21.56 14.05
CA ILE A 24 -10.27 21.37 12.59
C ILE A 24 -8.85 21.60 12.09
N ALA A 25 -8.18 22.67 12.54
CA ALA A 25 -6.80 22.96 12.18
C ALA A 25 -5.84 21.83 12.59
N LEU A 26 -6.04 21.24 13.78
CA LEU A 26 -5.26 20.11 14.26
C LEU A 26 -5.49 18.84 13.42
N ILE A 27 -6.74 18.55 13.06
CA ILE A 27 -7.07 17.42 12.17
C ILE A 27 -6.42 17.61 10.79
N VAL A 28 -6.57 18.79 10.19
CA VAL A 28 -5.96 19.11 8.89
C VAL A 28 -4.43 19.01 8.97
N TYR A 29 -3.83 19.51 10.05
CA TYR A 29 -2.39 19.40 10.28
C TYR A 29 -1.94 17.94 10.39
N LEU A 30 -2.66 17.09 11.13
CA LEU A 30 -2.34 15.67 11.24
C LEU A 30 -2.46 14.95 9.89
N VAL A 31 -3.51 15.22 9.11
CA VAL A 31 -3.71 14.65 7.77
C VAL A 31 -2.60 15.08 6.81
N LEU A 32 -2.21 16.35 6.82
CA LEU A 32 -1.10 16.85 5.98
C LEU A 32 0.27 16.29 6.41
N LYS A 33 0.46 16.06 7.71
CA LYS A 33 1.71 15.50 8.25
C LYS A 33 1.79 13.99 8.06
N GLN A 34 0.66 13.32 7.84
CA GLN A 34 0.58 11.97 7.31
C GLN A 34 0.99 11.98 5.85
N LYS A 35 2.24 12.38 5.58
CA LYS A 35 2.86 12.16 4.28
C LYS A 35 2.83 10.67 4.00
N SER A 36 2.45 10.31 2.77
CA SER A 36 2.80 9.02 2.18
C SER A 36 4.28 8.79 2.49
N VAL A 37 4.56 7.74 3.25
CA VAL A 37 5.93 7.28 3.45
C VAL A 37 6.51 7.15 2.04
N PRO A 38 7.59 7.88 1.71
CA PRO A 38 8.12 7.82 0.36
C PRO A 38 8.40 6.34 0.05
N PRO A 39 7.97 5.84 -1.12
CA PRO A 39 8.21 4.46 -1.48
C PRO A 39 9.71 4.20 -1.29
N SER A 40 10.04 3.19 -0.48
CA SER A 40 11.43 2.88 -0.19
C SER A 40 12.20 2.73 -1.51
N ARG A 41 13.51 3.01 -1.53
CA ARG A 41 14.36 2.87 -2.74
C ARG A 41 14.15 1.52 -3.45
N TYR A 42 13.76 0.50 -2.71
CA TYR A 42 13.40 -0.82 -3.23
C TYR A 42 12.14 -0.78 -4.13
N PHE A 43 11.04 -0.17 -3.67
CA PHE A 43 9.81 -0.07 -4.46
C PHE A 43 9.99 0.79 -5.71
N ILE A 44 10.82 1.84 -5.65
CA ILE A 44 11.17 2.64 -6.84
C ILE A 44 11.85 1.76 -7.90
N LYS A 45 12.82 0.92 -7.48
CA LYS A 45 13.48 -0.02 -8.40
C LYS A 45 12.50 -1.04 -9.00
N LEU A 46 11.55 -1.55 -8.21
CA LEU A 46 10.54 -2.48 -8.72
C LEU A 46 9.63 -1.83 -9.76
N LEU A 47 9.23 -0.58 -9.51
CA LEU A 47 8.43 0.19 -10.46
C LEU A 47 9.19 0.49 -11.74
N ASP A 48 10.51 0.74 -11.67
CA ASP A 48 11.36 0.90 -12.86
C ASP A 48 11.45 -0.39 -13.68
N VAL A 49 11.59 -1.56 -13.03
CA VAL A 49 11.56 -2.86 -13.72
C VAL A 49 10.22 -3.07 -14.44
N LEU A 50 9.10 -2.82 -13.74
CA LEU A 50 7.76 -2.95 -14.29
C LEU A 50 7.53 -1.98 -15.46
N LYS A 51 8.03 -0.74 -15.35
CA LYS A 51 7.98 0.27 -16.42
C LYS A 51 8.81 -0.16 -17.63
N GLY A 52 9.98 -0.77 -17.41
CA GLY A 52 10.78 -1.37 -18.47
C GLY A 52 9.99 -2.43 -19.24
N LYS A 53 9.28 -3.32 -18.53
CA LYS A 53 8.45 -4.36 -19.15
C LYS A 53 7.28 -3.81 -19.96
N TYR A 54 6.66 -2.72 -19.50
CA TYR A 54 5.64 -2.01 -20.27
C TYR A 54 6.23 -1.34 -21.52
N ALA A 55 7.41 -0.71 -21.41
CA ALA A 55 8.08 -0.08 -22.54
C ALA A 55 8.53 -1.10 -23.61
N GLU A 56 8.88 -2.33 -23.19
CA GLU A 56 9.16 -3.48 -24.07
C GLU A 56 7.90 -4.02 -24.77
N GLY A 57 6.70 -3.58 -24.37
CA GLY A 57 5.43 -4.09 -24.91
C GLY A 57 5.06 -5.50 -24.43
N LEU A 58 5.75 -6.03 -23.42
CA LEU A 58 5.47 -7.36 -22.86
C LEU A 58 4.20 -7.42 -22.03
N ILE A 59 3.75 -6.28 -21.52
CA ILE A 59 2.51 -6.15 -20.74
C ILE A 59 1.66 -5.01 -21.29
N THR A 60 0.34 -5.17 -21.17
CA THR A 60 -0.61 -4.13 -21.54
C THR A 60 -0.66 -3.02 -20.50
N TYR A 61 -1.24 -1.87 -20.86
CA TYR A 61 -1.43 -0.76 -19.91
C TYR A 61 -2.29 -1.19 -18.70
N ASP A 62 -3.34 -1.98 -18.93
CA ASP A 62 -4.22 -2.45 -17.86
C ASP A 62 -3.48 -3.37 -16.87
N GLU A 63 -2.62 -4.26 -17.38
CA GLU A 63 -1.78 -5.11 -16.54
C GLU A 63 -0.74 -4.30 -15.78
N TYR A 64 -0.10 -3.34 -16.44
CA TYR A 64 0.84 -2.42 -15.80
C TYR A 64 0.17 -1.66 -14.64
N ALA A 65 -1.01 -1.09 -14.87
CA ALA A 65 -1.75 -0.35 -13.87
C ALA A 65 -2.13 -1.24 -12.67
N LYS A 66 -2.64 -2.46 -12.93
CA LYS A 66 -2.96 -3.44 -11.88
C LYS A 66 -1.72 -3.82 -11.05
N ARG A 67 -0.62 -4.17 -11.72
CA ARG A 67 0.64 -4.58 -11.08
C ARG A 67 1.22 -3.44 -10.23
N LYS A 68 1.19 -2.21 -10.74
CA LYS A 68 1.64 -1.01 -10.02
C LYS A 68 0.87 -0.80 -8.72
N VAL A 69 -0.45 -0.86 -8.78
CA VAL A 69 -1.32 -0.70 -7.60
C VAL A 69 -1.01 -1.75 -6.53
N ILE A 70 -0.75 -2.99 -6.93
CA ILE A 70 -0.38 -4.06 -5.98
C ILE A 70 0.98 -3.79 -5.33
N ILE A 71 1.98 -3.35 -6.09
CA ILE A 71 3.31 -3.03 -5.55
C ILE A 71 3.27 -1.84 -4.59
N GLU A 72 2.44 -0.83 -4.86
CA GLU A 72 2.35 0.38 -4.03
C GLU A 72 1.48 0.21 -2.77
N ASN A 73 0.41 -0.59 -2.84
CA ASN A 73 -0.61 -0.64 -1.80
C ASN A 73 -0.64 -1.94 -0.98
N CYS A 74 0.02 -3.02 -1.40
CA CYS A 74 0.06 -4.23 -0.58
C CYS A 74 1.16 -4.15 0.48
N ASP A 75 0.77 -4.38 1.73
CA ASP A 75 1.71 -4.55 2.83
C ASP A 75 2.45 -5.89 2.68
N PHE A 76 3.75 -5.80 2.44
CA PHE A 76 4.68 -6.93 2.40
C PHE A 76 5.64 -6.80 3.58
N LEU A 77 5.31 -7.50 4.66
CA LEU A 77 5.98 -7.36 5.97
C LEU A 77 7.21 -8.28 6.10
N SER A 78 7.26 -9.34 5.30
CA SER A 78 8.30 -10.38 5.36
C SER A 78 9.39 -10.17 4.31
N PRO A 79 10.68 -10.43 4.62
CA PRO A 79 11.75 -10.36 3.62
C PRO A 79 11.53 -11.32 2.45
N TYR A 80 10.91 -12.48 2.68
CA TYR A 80 10.54 -13.44 1.63
C TYR A 80 9.42 -12.90 0.73
N SER A 81 8.54 -12.09 1.30
CA SER A 81 7.45 -11.47 0.55
C SER A 81 7.95 -10.36 -0.39
N LEU A 82 9.09 -9.72 -0.06
CA LEU A 82 9.78 -8.80 -0.98
C LEU A 82 10.40 -9.56 -2.17
N ILE A 83 11.05 -10.70 -1.94
CA ILE A 83 11.59 -11.53 -3.03
C ILE A 83 10.47 -11.97 -3.98
N LEU A 84 9.31 -12.36 -3.43
CA LEU A 84 8.13 -12.71 -4.21
C LEU A 84 7.62 -11.51 -5.04
N LEU A 85 7.61 -10.31 -4.45
CA LEU A 85 7.22 -9.08 -5.14
C LEU A 85 8.17 -8.74 -6.31
N GLU A 86 9.46 -9.02 -6.17
CA GLU A 86 10.44 -8.83 -7.23
C GLU A 86 10.14 -9.70 -8.45
N ARG A 87 9.80 -10.97 -8.23
CA ARG A 87 9.39 -11.88 -9.31
C ARG A 87 8.10 -11.44 -9.98
N TYR A 88 7.16 -10.91 -9.20
CA TYR A 88 5.94 -10.34 -9.73
C TYR A 88 6.18 -9.10 -10.59
N ALA A 89 7.09 -8.20 -10.19
CA ALA A 89 7.47 -7.04 -10.99
C ALA A 89 8.14 -7.43 -12.32
N LYS A 90 8.91 -8.53 -12.32
CA LYS A 90 9.52 -9.12 -13.53
C LYS A 90 8.52 -9.84 -14.44
N CYS A 91 7.25 -9.93 -14.03
CA CYS A 91 6.20 -10.68 -14.73
C CYS A 91 6.44 -12.20 -14.80
N GLU A 92 7.23 -12.75 -13.86
CA GLU A 92 7.46 -14.21 -13.76
C GLU A 92 6.28 -14.97 -13.15
N ILE A 93 5.48 -14.28 -12.33
CA ILE A 93 4.30 -14.83 -11.65
C ILE A 93 3.08 -13.95 -11.87
N ASP A 94 1.91 -14.58 -11.84
CA ASP A 94 0.62 -13.90 -11.94
C ASP A 94 0.13 -13.41 -10.57
N THR A 95 -0.87 -12.51 -10.59
CA THR A 95 -1.58 -12.00 -9.41
C THR A 95 -2.10 -13.12 -8.52
N THR A 96 -2.72 -14.14 -9.12
CA THR A 96 -3.31 -15.28 -8.40
C THR A 96 -2.24 -16.09 -7.65
N GLU A 97 -1.12 -16.36 -8.31
CA GLU A 97 0.02 -17.07 -7.74
C GLU A 97 0.70 -16.26 -6.63
N LEU A 98 0.85 -14.95 -6.82
CA LEU A 98 1.42 -14.06 -5.82
C LEU A 98 0.65 -14.15 -4.49
N PHE A 99 -0.68 -14.02 -4.52
CA PHE A 99 -1.46 -14.08 -3.27
C PHE A 99 -1.48 -15.48 -2.65
N ARG A 100 -1.45 -16.53 -3.48
CA ARG A 100 -1.36 -17.91 -2.99
C ARG A 100 -0.05 -18.15 -2.25
N ILE A 101 1.09 -17.76 -2.84
CA ILE A 101 2.41 -17.93 -2.23
C ILE A 101 2.56 -17.01 -1.02
N LYS A 102 2.06 -15.77 -1.08
CA LYS A 102 2.06 -14.83 0.05
C LYS A 102 1.43 -15.46 1.29
N LYS A 103 0.23 -16.04 1.15
CA LYS A 103 -0.48 -16.70 2.26
C LYS A 103 0.32 -17.85 2.91
N ILE A 104 1.12 -18.54 2.11
CA ILE A 104 1.97 -19.65 2.57
C ILE A 104 3.20 -19.07 3.29
N VAL A 105 3.88 -18.12 2.66
CA VAL A 105 5.13 -17.53 3.18
C VAL A 105 4.93 -16.73 4.46
N GLU A 106 3.78 -16.10 4.65
CA GLU A 106 3.43 -15.36 5.87
C GLU A 106 2.92 -16.26 7.00
N ASN A 107 2.71 -17.56 6.76
CA ASN A 107 2.34 -18.50 7.80
C ASN A 107 3.56 -18.87 8.65
N GLU A 108 3.51 -18.57 9.95
CA GLU A 108 4.58 -18.80 10.93
C GLU A 108 4.96 -20.28 11.10
N ASN A 109 4.05 -21.21 10.76
CA ASN A 109 4.26 -22.65 10.94
C ASN A 109 5.08 -23.33 9.83
N ILE A 110 5.51 -22.59 8.81
CA ILE A 110 6.24 -23.15 7.68
C ILE A 110 7.76 -23.00 7.87
N ASP A 111 8.49 -24.03 7.50
CA ASP A 111 9.94 -24.04 7.58
C ASP A 111 10.59 -22.92 6.73
N VAL A 112 11.68 -22.35 7.24
CA VAL A 112 12.39 -21.21 6.66
C VAL A 112 12.87 -21.52 5.24
N GLN A 113 13.38 -22.73 5.02
CA GLN A 113 13.89 -23.16 3.71
C GLN A 113 12.75 -23.34 2.70
N THR A 114 11.59 -23.80 3.17
CA THR A 114 10.38 -23.89 2.33
C THR A 114 9.89 -22.51 1.91
N ARG A 115 9.88 -21.51 2.82
CA ARG A 115 9.53 -20.11 2.48
C ARG A 115 10.50 -19.50 1.48
N GLU A 116 11.79 -19.75 1.66
CA GLU A 116 12.84 -19.25 0.77
C GLU A 116 12.70 -19.85 -0.63
N ASN A 117 12.52 -21.17 -0.74
CA ASN A 117 12.37 -21.85 -2.02
C ASN A 117 11.12 -21.38 -2.77
N LEU A 118 9.98 -21.25 -2.08
CA LEU A 118 8.73 -20.76 -2.66
C LEU A 118 8.84 -19.32 -3.15
N SER A 119 9.45 -18.43 -2.35
CA SER A 119 9.63 -17.04 -2.74
C SER A 119 10.58 -16.89 -3.93
N LYS A 120 11.65 -17.69 -4.00
CA LYS A 120 12.59 -17.71 -5.13
C LYS A 120 12.10 -18.47 -6.37
N GLY A 121 11.01 -19.24 -6.26
CA GLY A 121 10.51 -20.08 -7.35
C GLY A 121 11.33 -21.34 -7.59
N VAL A 122 12.09 -21.77 -6.60
CA VAL A 122 12.82 -23.03 -6.62
C VAL A 122 11.83 -24.14 -6.33
N ASN A 123 11.33 -24.77 -7.40
CA ASN A 123 10.50 -25.97 -7.28
C ASN A 123 11.38 -27.13 -6.83
N ASN A 124 11.19 -27.60 -5.59
CA ASN A 124 11.76 -28.86 -5.08
C ASN A 124 11.11 -30.12 -5.71
N TYR A 125 10.61 -30.04 -6.94
CA TYR A 125 9.95 -31.14 -7.66
C TYR A 125 10.86 -31.82 -8.70
N GLU A 126 12.18 -31.59 -8.65
CA GLU A 126 13.14 -32.51 -9.26
C GLU A 126 13.65 -33.48 -8.19
N LYS A 127 12.96 -34.61 -8.07
CA LYS A 127 13.55 -35.85 -7.57
C LYS A 127 12.98 -37.04 -8.30
#